data_AF-A0A1H2BNV9-F1
#
_entry.id   AF-A0A1H2BNV9-F1
#
_cell.length_a   1.000
_cell.length_b   1.000
_cell.length_c   1.000
_cell.angle_alpha   90.00
_cell.angle_beta   90.00
_cell.angle_gamma   90.00
#
_symmetry.space_group_name_H-M   'P 1'
#
loop_
_entity.id
_entity.type
_entity.pdbx_description
1 polymer ?
#
loop_
_entity_poly.entity_id
_entity_poly.type
_entity_poly.pdbx_seq_one_letter_code
_entity_poly.pdbx_strand_id
1 'polypeptide(L)' 'MKAILNNIKENLYNVFIMGNASNMQIVKVWALLAVPMLTLYVAVGHFPR' A
#
# COMPACT_ATOMS: atom_id res chain seq x y z
N MET A 1 -0.20 -11.26 15.00
CA MET A 1 0.32 -9.99 14.42
C MET A 1 1.64 -10.16 13.66
N LYS A 2 2.66 -10.84 14.19
CA LYS A 2 3.97 -11.02 13.52
C LYS A 2 3.86 -11.63 12.11
N ALA A 3 3.02 -12.65 11.94
CA ALA A 3 2.78 -13.28 10.64
C ALA A 3 2.11 -12.37 9.60
N ILE A 4 1.26 -11.44 10.05
CA ILE A 4 0.58 -10.47 9.17
C ILE A 4 1.58 -9.44 8.67
N LEU A 5 2.42 -8.92 9.57
CA LEU A 5 3.50 -7.99 9.24
C LEU A 5 4.51 -8.61 8.26
N ASN A 6 4.88 -9.88 8.45
CA ASN A 6 5.76 -10.58 7.54
C ASN A 6 5.13 -10.74 6.14
N ASN A 7 3.85 -11.10 6.07
CA ASN A 7 3.12 -11.18 4.80
C ASN A 7 3.04 -9.82 4.09
N ILE A 8 2.79 -8.73 4.82
CA ILE A 8 2.74 -7.39 4.23
C ILE A 8 4.11 -7.01 3.65
N LYS A 9 5.19 -7.25 4.40
CA LYS A 9 6.56 -6.98 3.93
C LYS A 9 6.89 -7.76 2.67
N GLU A 10 6.57 -9.05 2.64
CA GLU A 10 6.82 -9.90 1.49
C GLU A 10 6.03 -9.43 0.26
N ASN A 11 4.74 -9.10 0.44
CA ASN A 11 3.92 -8.57 -0.66
C ASN A 11 4.45 -7.24 -1.19
N LEU A 12 4.84 -6.32 -0.31
CA LEU A 12 5.42 -5.04 -0.71
C LEU A 12 6.75 -5.24 -1.46
N TYR A 13 7.61 -6.14 -0.98
CA TYR A 13 8.88 -6.45 -1.60
C TYR A 13 8.70 -7.08 -2.99
N ASN A 14 7.77 -8.02 -3.12
CA ASN A 14 7.50 -8.67 -4.40
C ASN A 14 6.92 -7.70 -5.43
N VAL A 15 6.03 -6.79 -5.01
CA VAL A 15 5.39 -5.80 -5.90
C VAL A 15 6.36 -4.68 -6.30
N PHE A 16 7.13 -4.13 -5.36
CA PHE A 16 7.94 -2.93 -5.62
C PHE A 16 9.40 -3.19 -5.96
N ILE A 17 9.97 -4.33 -5.52
CA ILE A 17 11.40 -4.62 -5.70
C ILE A 17 11.61 -5.75 -6.71
N MET A 18 11.01 -6.93 -6.48
CA MET A 18 11.23 -8.08 -7.37
C MET A 18 10.48 -7.96 -8.71
N GLY A 19 9.36 -7.24 -8.75
CA GLY A 19 8.50 -7.17 -9.94
C GLY A 19 7.81 -8.48 -10.30
N ASN A 20 7.88 -9.50 -9.43
CA ASN A 20 7.27 -10.82 -9.60
C ASN A 20 6.17 -11.00 -8.55
N ALA A 21 5.10 -10.23 -8.69
CA ALA A 21 3.95 -10.30 -7.79
C ALA A 21 2.72 -10.86 -8.51
N SER A 22 1.98 -11.71 -7.83
CA SER A 22 0.68 -12.15 -8.32
C SER A 22 -0.34 -11.01 -8.31
N ASN A 23 -1.36 -11.09 -9.16
CA ASN A 23 -2.47 -10.12 -9.20
C ASN A 23 -3.08 -9.88 -7.81
N MET A 24 -3.18 -10.93 -6.99
CA MET A 24 -3.71 -10.82 -5.63
C MET A 24 -2.79 -10.01 -4.69
N GLN A 25 -1.48 -10.15 -4.82
CA GLN A 25 -0.51 -9.38 -4.01
C GLN A 25 -0.52 -7.90 -4.41
N ILE A 26 -0.63 -7.62 -5.71
CA ILE A 26 -0.75 -6.26 -6.24
C ILE A 26 -2.00 -5.59 -5.66
N VAL A 27 -3.16 -6.23 -5.73
CA VAL A 27 -4.42 -5.68 -5.17
C VAL A 27 -4.30 -5.40 -3.67
N LYS A 28 -3.70 -6.32 -2.90
CA LYS A 28 -3.48 -6.13 -1.46
C LYS A 28 -2.59 -4.93 -1.16
N VAL A 29 -1.51 -4.75 -1.94
CA VAL A 29 -0.60 -3.62 -1.78
C VAL A 29 -1.27 -2.30 -2.16
N TRP A 30 -2.04 -2.26 -3.25
CA TRP A 30 -2.81 -1.06 -3.62
C TRP A 30 -3.86 -0.68 -2.59
N ALA A 31 -4.59 -1.64 -2.04
CA ALA A 31 -5.55 -1.40 -0.96
C ALA A 31 -4.87 -0.84 0.29
N LEU A 32 -3.67 -1.34 0.62
CA LEU A 32 -2.88 -0.83 1.74
C LEU A 32 -2.43 0.62 1.53
N LEU A 33 -2.05 0.99 0.30
CA LEU A 33 -1.62 2.34 -0.06
C LEU A 33 -2.78 3.32 -0.29
N ALA A 34 -3.99 2.83 -0.53
CA ALA A 34 -5.16 3.67 -0.73
C ALA A 34 -5.47 4.56 0.49
N VAL A 35 -5.32 4.02 1.71
CA VAL A 35 -5.58 4.77 2.96
C VAL A 35 -4.67 6.00 3.11
N PRO A 36 -3.33 5.87 3.04
CA PRO A 36 -2.46 7.05 3.12
C PRO A 36 -2.63 7.99 1.92
N MET A 37 -2.89 7.47 0.71
CA MET A 37 -3.21 8.31 -0.46
C MET A 37 -4.46 9.17 -0.23
N LEU A 38 -5.55 8.58 0.25
CA LEU A 38 -6.79 9.31 0.56
C LEU A 38 -6.58 10.30 1.70
N THR A 39 -5.78 9.93 2.69
CA THR A 39 -5.43 10.82 3.81
C THR A 39 -4.65 12.04 3.33
N LEU A 40 -3.67 11.85 2.44
CA LEU A 40 -2.94 12.95 1.81
C LEU A 40 -3.86 13.80 0.93
N TYR A 41 -4.74 13.17 0.15
CA TYR A 41 -5.70 13.88 -0.69
C TYR A 41 -6.63 14.77 0.13
N VAL A 42 -7.14 14.27 1.27
CA VAL A 42 -7.97 15.07 2.19
C VAL A 42 -7.12 16.13 2.89
N ALA A 43 -5.96 15.78 3.44
CA ALA A 43 -5.14 16.71 4.21
C ALA A 43 -4.57 17.86 3.36
N VAL A 44 -4.16 17.58 2.11
CA VAL A 44 -3.57 18.56 1.20
C VAL A 44 -4.64 19.22 0.31
N GLY A 45 -5.77 18.55 0.05
CA GLY A 45 -6.88 19.12 -0.72
C GLY A 45 -7.68 20.20 0.01
N HIS A 46 -7.57 20.28 1.34
CA HIS A 46 -8.25 21.26 2.18
C HIS A 46 -7.32 22.37 2.69
N PHE A 47 -6.21 22.71 2.02
CA PHE A 47 -5.56 23.98 2.34
C PHE A 47 -6.53 25.13 2.02
N PRO A 48 -7.10 25.82 3.02
CA PRO A 48 -7.91 26.99 2.74
C PRO A 48 -7.00 28.04 2.12
N ARG A 49 -7.46 28.67 1.03
CA ARG A 49 -6.85 29.90 0.53
C ARG A 49 -7.09 31.03 1.53
#